data_AF-A0A6L5K450-F1
#
_entry.id   AF-A0A6L5K450-F1
#
_cell.length_a   1.000
_cell.length_b   1.000
_cell.length_c   1.000
_cell.angle_alpha   90.00
_cell.angle_beta   90.00
_cell.angle_gamma   90.00
#
_symmetry.space_group_name_H-M   'P 1'
#
loop_
_entity.id
_entity.type
_entity.pdbx_description
1 polymer ?
#
loop_
_entity_poly.entity_id
_entity_poly.type
_entity_poly.pdbx_seq_one_letter_code
_entity_poly.pdbx_strand_id
1 'polypeptide(L)'
;MWGKYSIGGQLLPPPGSISQGVQGIGIQDQRRQLPSLFGTGTARPFSGNVLSVLDRVNKAKKKRPRWRIIALDLPSGLNADSGAVDPATLYAGYTITLGCPKPGLFNFPGAERVGKITVADIGMPENLAGEATSEYLTGEWVRSVLPERPLQANKGSFGRVLVVAGSMKYIGAAYLACSGAIRVGVGLVTLAATPTLQSILASKLTEVTYLPLPESRPGAVSPEAARLISQQYESYNVLLLGCGMGQSQAAVKLVRSILLAKQRGELPALVLDADALNTL
;
A
#
# COMPACT_ATOMS: atom_id res chain seq x y z
N MET A 1 -1.69 -28.08 -1.63
CA MET A 1 -2.34 -29.03 -0.70
C MET A 1 -2.74 -28.21 0.52
N TRP A 2 -3.89 -27.54 0.44
CA TRP A 2 -4.28 -26.53 1.43
C TRP A 2 -5.36 -27.10 2.34
N GLY A 3 -5.09 -27.06 3.64
CA GLY A 3 -5.89 -27.68 4.68
C GLY A 3 -7.20 -26.94 4.93
N LYS A 4 -8.22 -27.74 5.25
CA LYS A 4 -9.47 -27.34 5.90
C LYS A 4 -9.15 -26.61 7.21
N TYR A 5 -10.01 -25.70 7.68
CA TYR A 5 -10.80 -25.88 8.91
C TYR A 5 -11.63 -24.64 9.29
N SER A 6 -12.74 -24.98 9.94
CA SER A 6 -13.85 -24.18 10.45
C SER A 6 -13.47 -23.22 11.57
N ILE A 7 -14.10 -22.05 11.59
CA ILE A 7 -14.12 -21.14 12.73
C ILE A 7 -15.53 -21.14 13.32
N GLY A 8 -15.61 -21.48 14.61
CA GLY A 8 -16.87 -21.62 15.35
C GLY A 8 -17.68 -20.34 15.40
N GLY A 9 -18.89 -20.39 14.80
CA GLY A 9 -19.89 -19.34 14.89
C GLY A 9 -20.86 -19.59 16.04
N GLN A 10 -21.08 -18.57 16.86
CA GLN A 10 -22.26 -18.47 17.71
C GLN A 10 -23.47 -18.25 16.77
N LEU A 11 -24.36 -19.25 16.69
CA LEU A 11 -25.58 -19.21 15.88
C LEU A 11 -26.54 -18.14 16.42
N LEU A 12 -26.87 -17.14 15.61
CA LEU A 12 -28.04 -16.27 15.84
C LEU A 12 -29.31 -17.05 15.45
N PRO A 13 -30.42 -16.92 16.21
CA PRO A 13 -31.65 -17.64 15.92
C PRO A 13 -32.31 -17.13 14.62
N PRO A 14 -33.04 -18.00 13.90
CA PRO A 14 -33.65 -17.64 12.61
C PRO A 14 -34.79 -16.62 12.80
N PRO A 15 -34.94 -15.62 11.91
CA PRO A 15 -36.05 -14.68 11.98
C PRO A 15 -37.37 -15.37 11.61
N GLY A 16 -38.38 -15.17 12.46
CA GLY A 16 -39.74 -15.67 12.30
C GLY A 16 -40.45 -15.11 11.07
N SER A 17 -41.35 -15.92 10.53
CA SER A 17 -42.19 -15.62 9.37
C SER A 17 -43.13 -14.45 9.64
N ILE A 18 -43.02 -13.37 8.86
CA ILE A 18 -44.11 -12.42 8.67
C ILE A 18 -44.58 -12.56 7.22
N SER A 19 -45.59 -13.40 7.03
CA SER A 19 -46.44 -13.38 5.85
C SER A 19 -47.44 -12.24 5.99
N GLN A 20 -47.47 -11.30 5.03
CA GLN A 20 -48.68 -10.85 4.32
C GLN A 20 -48.42 -9.54 3.55
N GLY A 21 -48.85 -9.53 2.28
CA GLY A 21 -49.39 -8.34 1.64
C GLY A 21 -48.54 -7.63 0.58
N VAL A 22 -48.36 -8.25 -0.61
CA VAL A 22 -48.29 -7.49 -1.87
C VAL A 22 -49.11 -8.22 -2.93
N GLN A 23 -50.23 -7.62 -3.32
CA GLN A 23 -51.07 -8.06 -4.44
C GLN A 23 -50.34 -7.91 -5.77
N GLY A 24 -50.54 -8.89 -6.64
CA GLY A 24 -49.82 -9.04 -7.90
C GLY A 24 -50.07 -7.94 -8.91
N ILE A 25 -49.00 -7.58 -9.62
CA ILE A 25 -49.06 -6.93 -10.92
C ILE A 25 -48.48 -7.93 -11.92
N GLY A 26 -49.29 -8.33 -12.90
CA GLY A 26 -48.95 -9.36 -13.88
C GLY A 26 -47.69 -9.01 -14.67
N ILE A 27 -46.81 -9.99 -14.81
CA ILE A 27 -45.60 -9.89 -15.63
C ILE A 27 -45.92 -10.51 -16.99
N GLN A 28 -46.12 -9.65 -17.99
CA GLN A 28 -45.92 -10.04 -19.38
C GLN A 28 -44.43 -10.10 -19.67
N ASP A 29 -44.05 -11.13 -20.40
CA ASP A 29 -42.71 -11.53 -20.81
C ASP A 29 -41.92 -10.37 -21.44
N GLN A 30 -41.00 -9.79 -20.65
CA GLN A 30 -39.87 -9.03 -21.16
C GLN A 30 -38.67 -9.28 -20.25
N ARG A 31 -37.57 -9.76 -20.86
CA ARG A 31 -36.23 -9.86 -20.28
C ARG A 31 -35.73 -8.47 -19.86
N ARG A 32 -36.18 -7.96 -18.71
CA ARG A 32 -35.67 -6.73 -18.09
C ARG A 32 -34.73 -7.11 -16.96
N GLN A 33 -33.44 -6.86 -17.16
CA GLN A 33 -32.46 -6.81 -16.09
C GLN A 33 -32.94 -5.80 -15.05
N LEU A 34 -33.20 -6.26 -13.82
CA LEU A 34 -33.45 -5.37 -12.69
C LEU A 34 -32.12 -4.70 -12.30
N PRO A 35 -32.00 -3.36 -12.35
CA PRO A 35 -30.81 -2.67 -11.90
C PRO A 35 -30.70 -2.74 -10.37
N SER A 36 -29.57 -3.25 -9.86
CA SER A 36 -29.06 -2.78 -8.57
C SER A 36 -28.87 -1.26 -8.66
N LEU A 37 -29.24 -0.48 -7.64
CA LEU A 37 -29.31 0.98 -7.78
C LEU A 37 -28.05 1.59 -8.43
N PHE A 38 -26.83 1.17 -8.09
CA PHE A 38 -25.59 1.37 -8.89
C PHE A 38 -24.50 0.37 -8.44
N GLY A 39 -24.00 -0.48 -9.34
CA GLY A 39 -22.86 -1.39 -9.12
C GLY A 39 -22.19 -1.76 -10.46
N THR A 40 -20.87 -2.02 -10.44
CA THR A 40 -19.90 -2.43 -11.51
C THR A 40 -19.94 -1.76 -12.90
N GLY A 41 -20.96 -0.96 -13.23
CA GLY A 41 -21.05 -0.20 -14.47
C GLY A 41 -20.61 1.26 -14.32
N THR A 42 -20.32 1.92 -15.44
CA THR A 42 -19.93 3.33 -15.51
C THR A 42 -20.97 4.20 -14.79
N ALA A 43 -20.57 4.81 -13.66
CA ALA A 43 -21.45 5.65 -12.85
C ALA A 43 -21.95 6.84 -13.69
N ARG A 44 -23.22 6.81 -14.09
CA ARG A 44 -23.88 8.00 -14.63
C ARG A 44 -24.08 8.99 -13.49
N PRO A 45 -23.95 10.31 -13.73
CA PRO A 45 -24.21 11.29 -12.69
C PRO A 45 -25.59 11.11 -12.07
N PHE A 46 -25.68 11.26 -10.76
CA PHE A 46 -26.95 11.22 -10.06
C PHE A 46 -27.88 12.31 -10.58
N SER A 47 -29.14 11.96 -10.83
CA SER A 47 -30.16 12.91 -11.27
C SER A 47 -31.52 12.62 -10.63
N GLY A 48 -32.40 13.61 -10.67
CA GLY A 48 -33.79 13.50 -10.21
C GLY A 48 -33.93 13.04 -8.76
N ASN A 49 -34.81 12.05 -8.54
CA ASN A 49 -35.20 11.59 -7.22
C ASN A 49 -34.03 11.02 -6.39
N VAL A 50 -33.04 10.39 -7.04
CA VAL A 50 -31.89 9.81 -6.33
C VAL A 50 -31.08 10.91 -5.66
N LEU A 51 -30.80 12.01 -6.37
CA LEU A 51 -30.06 13.15 -5.82
C LEU A 51 -30.82 13.79 -4.64
N SER A 52 -32.14 13.89 -4.73
CA SER A 52 -32.99 14.40 -3.64
C SER A 52 -32.93 13.52 -2.38
N VAL A 53 -32.94 12.19 -2.55
CA VAL A 53 -32.80 11.24 -1.44
C VAL A 53 -31.41 11.37 -0.80
N LEU A 54 -30.34 11.40 -1.61
CA LEU A 54 -28.98 11.53 -1.09
C LEU A 54 -28.79 12.85 -0.32
N ASP A 55 -29.33 13.97 -0.81
CA ASP A 55 -29.29 15.25 -0.09
C ASP A 55 -30.06 15.19 1.24
N ARG A 56 -31.24 14.55 1.27
CA ARG A 56 -32.01 14.34 2.50
C ARG A 56 -31.23 13.50 3.52
N VAL A 57 -30.60 12.41 3.08
CA VAL A 57 -29.76 11.56 3.94
C VAL A 57 -28.56 12.35 4.47
N ASN A 58 -27.89 13.13 3.62
CA ASN A 58 -26.76 13.97 4.02
C ASN A 58 -27.18 15.01 5.07
N LYS A 59 -28.30 15.71 4.86
CA LYS A 59 -28.87 16.67 5.83
C LYS A 59 -29.24 15.99 7.15
N ALA A 60 -29.83 14.80 7.10
CA ALA A 60 -30.16 14.03 8.31
C ALA A 60 -28.90 13.61 9.08
N LYS A 61 -27.86 13.15 8.38
CA LYS A 61 -26.55 12.80 8.96
C LYS A 61 -25.87 14.00 9.60
N LYS A 62 -25.90 15.19 8.97
CA LYS A 62 -25.37 16.43 9.57
C LYS A 62 -26.09 16.80 10.87
N LYS A 63 -27.42 16.64 10.91
CA LYS A 63 -28.22 16.87 12.14
C LYS A 63 -28.01 15.79 13.22
N ARG A 64 -27.62 14.57 12.82
CA ARG A 64 -27.46 13.41 13.71
C ARG A 64 -26.10 12.74 13.45
N PRO A 65 -24.99 13.32 13.93
CA PRO A 65 -23.64 12.84 13.61
C PRO A 65 -23.36 11.42 14.12
N ARG A 66 -24.12 10.93 15.11
CA ARG A 66 -24.01 9.54 15.61
C ARG A 66 -24.53 8.48 14.64
N TRP A 67 -25.44 8.82 13.72
CA TRP A 67 -25.96 7.87 12.74
C TRP A 67 -24.85 7.43 11.78
N ARG A 68 -24.82 6.15 11.40
CA ARG A 68 -23.85 5.62 10.45
C ARG A 68 -24.54 5.34 9.13
N ILE A 69 -23.92 5.78 8.04
CA ILE A 69 -24.29 5.37 6.68
C ILE A 69 -23.51 4.08 6.41
N ILE A 70 -24.22 3.03 6.03
CA ILE A 70 -23.63 1.75 5.64
C ILE A 70 -23.89 1.59 4.14
N ALA A 71 -22.82 1.42 3.37
CA ALA A 71 -22.91 1.05 1.97
C ALA A 71 -22.95 -0.48 1.86
N LEU A 72 -23.83 -0.98 1.02
CA LEU A 72 -23.87 -2.40 0.63
C LEU A 72 -23.25 -2.51 -0.75
N ASP A 73 -22.33 -3.45 -0.87
CA ASP A 73 -21.42 -3.65 -2.00
C ASP A 73 -20.41 -2.51 -2.25
N LEU A 74 -20.93 -1.32 -2.60
CA LEU A 74 -20.19 -0.11 -2.96
C LEU A 74 -20.98 1.12 -2.48
N PRO A 75 -20.33 2.23 -2.07
CA PRO A 75 -21.01 3.51 -1.93
C PRO A 75 -21.69 3.89 -3.25
N SER A 76 -22.97 4.24 -3.19
CA SER A 76 -23.71 4.63 -4.39
C SER A 76 -23.02 5.83 -5.06
N GLY A 77 -22.71 5.69 -6.36
CA GLY A 77 -22.03 6.71 -7.16
C GLY A 77 -20.53 6.52 -7.28
N LEU A 78 -19.97 5.49 -6.62
CA LEU A 78 -18.58 5.07 -6.77
C LEU A 78 -18.44 4.08 -7.95
N ASN A 79 -17.47 4.33 -8.82
CA ASN A 79 -17.07 3.40 -9.87
C ASN A 79 -16.23 2.26 -9.28
N ALA A 80 -16.67 1.02 -9.51
CA ALA A 80 -16.08 -0.18 -8.93
C ALA A 80 -14.62 -0.44 -9.35
N ASP A 81 -14.20 0.03 -10.52
CA ASP A 81 -12.87 -0.25 -11.07
C ASP A 81 -11.91 0.91 -10.81
N SER A 82 -12.32 2.13 -11.14
CA SER A 82 -11.45 3.30 -11.11
C SER A 82 -11.41 4.03 -9.77
N GLY A 83 -12.44 3.88 -8.93
CA GLY A 83 -12.63 4.71 -7.74
C GLY A 83 -13.07 6.14 -8.04
N ALA A 84 -13.44 6.46 -9.29
CA ALA A 84 -14.12 7.72 -9.59
C ALA A 84 -15.46 7.80 -8.84
N VAL A 85 -15.82 8.98 -8.36
CA VAL A 85 -17.04 9.18 -7.56
C VAL A 85 -17.88 10.33 -8.10
N ASP A 86 -19.20 10.15 -8.10
CA ASP A 86 -20.12 11.27 -8.23
C ASP A 86 -19.98 12.20 -7.00
N PRO A 87 -19.95 13.54 -7.16
CA PRO A 87 -19.84 14.48 -6.03
C PRO A 87 -20.91 14.31 -4.94
N ALA A 88 -22.11 13.81 -5.28
CA ALA A 88 -23.18 13.55 -4.34
C ALA A 88 -23.05 12.19 -3.61
N THR A 89 -22.03 11.38 -3.93
CA THR A 89 -21.71 10.13 -3.21
C THR A 89 -21.49 10.43 -1.72
N LEU A 90 -22.28 9.77 -0.88
CA LEU A 90 -22.21 9.93 0.57
C LEU A 90 -20.96 9.26 1.15
N TYR A 91 -20.47 9.81 2.26
CA TYR A 91 -19.41 9.17 3.06
C TYR A 91 -20.02 8.06 3.91
N ALA A 92 -19.71 6.81 3.56
CA ALA A 92 -20.06 5.66 4.37
C ALA A 92 -19.15 5.58 5.62
N GLY A 93 -19.72 5.19 6.75
CA GLY A 93 -18.93 4.78 7.92
C GLY A 93 -18.41 3.35 7.77
N TYR A 94 -19.17 2.52 7.05
CA TYR A 94 -18.86 1.12 6.77
C TYR A 94 -19.32 0.76 5.36
N THR A 95 -18.55 -0.06 4.66
CA THR A 95 -18.96 -0.69 3.40
C THR A 95 -18.88 -2.20 3.55
N ILE A 96 -19.99 -2.89 3.35
CA ILE A 96 -20.05 -4.36 3.32
C ILE A 96 -19.98 -4.75 1.85
N THR A 97 -18.78 -5.08 1.35
CA THR A 97 -18.59 -5.47 -0.05
C THR A 97 -18.86 -6.97 -0.23
N LEU A 98 -19.51 -7.35 -1.32
CA LEU A 98 -20.00 -8.71 -1.53
C LEU A 98 -19.04 -9.52 -2.41
N GLY A 99 -18.66 -10.72 -1.98
CA GLY A 99 -17.73 -11.56 -2.73
C GLY A 99 -16.32 -10.97 -2.73
N CYS A 100 -15.75 -10.66 -3.90
CA CYS A 100 -14.42 -10.04 -3.97
C CYS A 100 -14.52 -8.51 -3.80
N PRO A 101 -13.57 -7.88 -3.08
CA PRO A 101 -13.52 -6.42 -3.00
C PRO A 101 -13.10 -5.84 -4.35
N LYS A 102 -13.77 -4.75 -4.75
CA LYS A 102 -13.55 -4.11 -6.05
C LYS A 102 -12.42 -3.06 -5.95
N PRO A 103 -11.55 -2.89 -6.96
CA PRO A 103 -10.39 -1.99 -6.89
C PRO A 103 -10.74 -0.54 -6.54
N GLY A 104 -11.87 -0.04 -7.03
CA GLY A 104 -12.37 1.30 -6.77
C GLY A 104 -12.69 1.59 -5.30
N LEU A 105 -12.79 0.57 -4.44
CA LEU A 105 -12.87 0.75 -2.99
C LEU A 105 -11.56 1.26 -2.36
N PHE A 106 -10.43 1.06 -3.04
CA PHE A 106 -9.08 1.39 -2.57
C PHE A 106 -8.44 2.54 -3.34
N ASN A 107 -8.96 2.87 -4.52
CA ASN A 107 -8.48 3.98 -5.33
C ASN A 107 -9.12 5.31 -4.90
N PHE A 108 -8.31 6.36 -4.75
CA PHE A 108 -8.81 7.71 -4.52
C PHE A 108 -9.43 8.28 -5.81
N PRO A 109 -10.52 9.07 -5.72
CA PRO A 109 -11.17 9.57 -4.50
C PRO A 109 -12.14 8.58 -3.81
N GLY A 110 -12.46 7.44 -4.43
CA GLY A 110 -13.40 6.44 -3.91
C GLY A 110 -13.09 5.94 -2.50
N ALA A 111 -11.82 5.68 -2.22
CA ALA A 111 -11.31 5.26 -0.91
C ALA A 111 -11.71 6.18 0.25
N GLU A 112 -11.99 7.46 0.00
CA GLU A 112 -12.46 8.38 1.05
C GLU A 112 -13.94 8.16 1.40
N ARG A 113 -14.73 7.58 0.48
CA ARG A 113 -16.18 7.44 0.61
C ARG A 113 -16.63 6.12 1.23
N VAL A 114 -15.73 5.15 1.37
CA VAL A 114 -16.06 3.76 1.74
C VAL A 114 -16.07 3.48 3.25
N GLY A 115 -15.36 4.28 4.04
CA GLY A 115 -15.19 4.01 5.48
C GLY A 115 -14.51 2.66 5.73
N LYS A 116 -14.91 1.94 6.79
CA LYS A 116 -14.35 0.61 7.07
C LYS A 116 -14.96 -0.44 6.14
N ILE A 117 -14.12 -1.13 5.38
CA ILE A 117 -14.52 -2.22 4.48
C ILE A 117 -14.65 -3.53 5.26
N THR A 118 -15.69 -4.30 4.98
CA THR A 118 -15.85 -5.70 5.39
C THR A 118 -16.26 -6.50 4.16
N VAL A 119 -15.54 -7.58 3.89
CA VAL A 119 -15.84 -8.48 2.77
C VAL A 119 -16.81 -9.54 3.27
N ALA A 120 -18.00 -9.59 2.70
CA ALA A 120 -18.99 -10.61 3.00
C ALA A 120 -18.85 -11.76 2.01
N ASP A 121 -18.59 -12.96 2.53
CA ASP A 121 -18.69 -14.18 1.75
C ASP A 121 -20.16 -14.45 1.41
N ILE A 122 -20.44 -14.54 0.12
CA ILE A 122 -21.78 -14.81 -0.43
C ILE A 122 -21.88 -16.22 -1.02
N GLY A 123 -20.90 -17.09 -0.73
CA GLY A 123 -20.86 -18.47 -1.22
C GLY A 123 -20.44 -18.57 -2.69
N MET A 124 -19.60 -17.65 -3.17
CA MET A 124 -19.09 -17.75 -4.55
C MET A 124 -18.12 -18.94 -4.65
N PRO A 125 -18.34 -19.88 -5.59
CA PRO A 125 -17.37 -20.93 -5.89
C PRO A 125 -15.99 -20.35 -6.25
N GLU A 126 -14.92 -20.94 -5.72
CA GLU A 126 -13.53 -20.48 -5.93
C GLU A 126 -13.15 -20.41 -7.42
N ASN A 127 -13.71 -21.29 -8.24
CA ASN A 127 -13.46 -21.34 -9.68
C ASN A 127 -14.18 -20.25 -10.50
N LEU A 128 -15.09 -19.47 -9.90
CA LEU A 128 -15.75 -18.35 -10.57
C LEU A 128 -14.98 -17.04 -10.45
N ALA A 129 -13.98 -16.95 -9.57
CA ALA A 129 -13.20 -15.73 -9.36
C ALA A 129 -12.26 -15.38 -10.54
N GLY A 130 -12.09 -16.28 -11.51
CA GLY A 130 -11.13 -16.11 -12.61
C GLY A 130 -9.69 -15.99 -12.13
N GLU A 131 -8.76 -15.68 -13.04
CA GLU A 131 -7.42 -15.23 -12.63
C GLU A 131 -7.54 -13.79 -12.13
N ALA A 132 -7.43 -13.59 -10.82
CA ALA A 132 -7.40 -12.25 -10.25
C ALA A 132 -6.16 -11.49 -10.74
N THR A 133 -6.35 -10.33 -11.36
CA THR A 133 -5.25 -9.45 -11.81
C THR A 133 -4.68 -8.60 -10.68
N SER A 134 -5.31 -8.63 -9.51
CA SER A 134 -4.97 -7.81 -8.35
C SER A 134 -5.32 -8.53 -7.05
N GLU A 135 -4.46 -8.33 -6.05
CA GLU A 135 -4.66 -8.85 -4.69
C GLU A 135 -4.70 -7.68 -3.72
N TYR A 136 -5.41 -7.85 -2.61
CA TYR A 136 -5.43 -6.88 -1.52
C TYR A 136 -4.68 -7.44 -0.31
N LEU A 137 -3.85 -6.61 0.32
CA LEU A 137 -3.03 -7.04 1.45
C LEU A 137 -3.91 -7.20 2.71
N THR A 138 -3.81 -8.38 3.34
CA THR A 138 -4.45 -8.67 4.63
C THR A 138 -3.42 -8.82 5.74
N GLY A 139 -3.83 -8.57 6.98
CA GLY A 139 -2.96 -8.83 8.15
C GLY A 139 -2.59 -10.31 8.30
N GLU A 140 -3.46 -11.21 7.85
CA GLU A 140 -3.19 -12.65 7.80
C GLU A 140 -2.10 -12.99 6.77
N TRP A 141 -2.21 -12.45 5.56
CA TRP A 141 -1.19 -12.61 4.54
C TRP A 141 0.15 -12.04 5.01
N VAL A 142 0.17 -10.82 5.57
CA VAL A 142 1.40 -10.21 6.11
C VAL A 142 2.02 -11.13 7.17
N ARG A 143 1.23 -11.68 8.10
CA ARG A 143 1.73 -12.64 9.10
C ARG A 143 2.33 -13.88 8.47
N SER A 144 1.73 -14.40 7.39
CA SER A 144 2.20 -15.61 6.71
C SER A 144 3.52 -15.45 5.97
N VAL A 145 3.88 -14.22 5.58
CA VAL A 145 5.11 -13.92 4.82
C VAL A 145 6.23 -13.31 5.67
N LEU A 146 6.00 -13.05 6.97
CA LEU A 146 7.07 -12.60 7.86
C LEU A 146 8.16 -13.69 8.00
N PRO A 147 9.45 -13.33 7.95
CA PRO A 147 10.53 -14.31 8.03
C PRO A 147 10.61 -14.94 9.42
N GLU A 148 10.98 -16.22 9.46
CA GLU A 148 11.26 -16.91 10.72
C GLU A 148 12.49 -16.32 11.45
N ARG A 149 12.53 -16.49 12.77
CA ARG A 149 13.64 -16.05 13.63
C ARG A 149 14.19 -17.25 14.42
N PRO A 150 15.06 -18.09 13.82
CA PRO A 150 15.63 -19.26 14.48
C PRO A 150 16.47 -18.89 15.72
N LEU A 151 16.43 -19.72 16.76
CA LEU A 151 17.16 -19.46 18.01
C LEU A 151 18.69 -19.48 17.85
N GLN A 152 19.22 -20.24 16.88
CA GLN A 152 20.66 -20.28 16.58
C GLN A 152 21.10 -19.28 15.51
N ALA A 153 20.26 -18.29 15.19
CA ALA A 153 20.59 -17.27 14.20
C ALA A 153 21.64 -16.27 14.73
N ASN A 154 22.41 -15.68 13.79
CA ASN A 154 23.34 -14.60 14.07
C ASN A 154 23.05 -13.39 13.17
N LYS A 155 23.81 -12.30 13.33
CA LYS A 155 23.62 -11.08 12.52
C LYS A 155 23.74 -11.29 11.00
N GLY A 156 24.43 -12.35 10.55
CA GLY A 156 24.49 -12.72 9.13
C GLY A 156 23.21 -13.41 8.63
N SER A 157 22.44 -14.06 9.51
CA SER A 157 21.23 -14.80 9.16
C SER A 157 20.09 -13.90 8.66
N PHE A 158 20.08 -12.62 9.02
CA PHE A 158 19.00 -11.67 8.73
C PHE A 158 19.37 -10.62 7.67
N GLY A 159 20.35 -10.97 6.84
CA GLY A 159 20.80 -10.14 5.74
C GLY A 159 21.51 -8.86 6.16
N ARG A 160 22.11 -8.22 5.15
CA ARG A 160 22.90 -7.01 5.30
C ARG A 160 22.46 -5.99 4.26
N VAL A 161 22.19 -4.77 4.70
CA VAL A 161 21.72 -3.67 3.85
C VAL A 161 22.77 -2.58 3.80
N LEU A 162 23.14 -2.17 2.58
CA LEU A 162 23.91 -0.95 2.33
C LEU A 162 22.96 0.17 1.95
N VAL A 163 23.04 1.30 2.64
CA VAL A 163 22.17 2.47 2.42
C VAL A 163 23.01 3.62 1.89
N VAL A 164 22.70 4.11 0.70
CA VAL A 164 23.26 5.35 0.14
C VAL A 164 22.15 6.39 0.12
N ALA A 165 22.15 7.26 1.13
CA ALA A 165 21.07 8.19 1.39
C ALA A 165 21.57 9.45 2.08
N GLY A 166 20.74 10.49 2.02
CA GLY A 166 20.92 11.75 2.72
C GLY A 166 21.74 12.79 1.97
N SER A 167 21.56 14.02 2.40
CA SER A 167 22.29 15.22 1.98
C SER A 167 22.17 16.28 3.07
N MET A 168 22.88 17.40 2.97
CA MET A 168 22.75 18.50 3.95
C MET A 168 21.30 18.98 4.14
N LYS A 169 20.49 18.96 3.08
CA LYS A 169 19.07 19.36 3.15
C LYS A 169 18.17 18.26 3.71
N TYR A 170 18.57 17.00 3.56
CA TYR A 170 17.72 15.84 3.84
C TYR A 170 18.44 14.82 4.73
N ILE A 171 19.09 15.29 5.80
CA ILE A 171 19.80 14.45 6.77
C ILE A 171 18.86 13.39 7.37
N GLY A 172 17.61 13.78 7.65
CA GLY A 172 16.59 12.89 8.21
C GLY A 172 16.23 11.70 7.31
N ALA A 173 16.43 11.81 5.99
CA ALA A 173 16.13 10.70 5.06
C ALA A 173 17.04 9.51 5.33
N ALA A 174 18.35 9.74 5.52
CA ALA A 174 19.30 8.71 5.88
C ALA A 174 18.97 8.06 7.23
N TYR A 175 18.58 8.87 8.23
CA TYR A 175 18.14 8.36 9.52
C TYR A 175 16.92 7.45 9.41
N LEU A 176 15.86 7.90 8.73
CA LEU A 176 14.61 7.15 8.61
C LEU A 176 14.79 5.85 7.82
N ALA A 177 15.59 5.88 6.75
CA ALA A 177 15.91 4.71 5.96
C ALA A 177 16.64 3.64 6.80
N CYS A 178 17.74 4.04 7.48
CA CYS A 178 18.51 3.11 8.31
C CYS A 178 17.69 2.59 9.50
N SER A 179 16.98 3.48 10.18
CA SER A 179 16.14 3.12 11.32
C SER A 179 14.98 2.20 10.92
N GLY A 180 14.40 2.40 9.73
CA GLY A 180 13.41 1.49 9.14
C GLY A 180 13.97 0.08 8.95
N ALA A 181 15.15 -0.04 8.35
CA ALA A 181 15.83 -1.32 8.15
C ALA A 181 16.13 -2.03 9.49
N ILE A 182 16.60 -1.30 10.51
CA ILE A 182 16.82 -1.86 11.85
C ILE A 182 15.51 -2.38 12.46
N ARG A 183 14.43 -1.58 12.40
CA ARG A 183 13.14 -1.95 13.01
C ARG A 183 12.50 -3.19 12.41
N VAL A 184 12.73 -3.47 11.13
CA VAL A 184 12.23 -4.69 10.48
C VAL A 184 13.12 -5.92 10.72
N GLY A 185 14.22 -5.77 11.45
CA GLY A 185 15.04 -6.88 11.94
C GLY A 185 16.23 -7.27 11.05
N VAL A 186 16.69 -6.37 10.18
CA VAL A 186 17.92 -6.56 9.38
C VAL A 186 19.11 -6.82 10.30
N GLY A 187 19.95 -7.77 9.93
CA GLY A 187 21.08 -8.19 10.75
C GLY A 187 22.26 -7.21 10.80
N LEU A 188 22.54 -6.51 9.69
CA LEU A 188 23.51 -5.42 9.62
C LEU A 188 23.02 -4.31 8.69
N VAL A 189 23.02 -3.08 9.17
CA VAL A 189 22.74 -1.89 8.36
C VAL A 189 24.00 -1.04 8.30
N THR A 190 24.48 -0.76 7.08
CA THR A 190 25.59 0.17 6.84
C THR A 190 25.09 1.39 6.10
N LEU A 191 25.33 2.59 6.66
CA LEU A 191 25.13 3.86 5.98
C LEU A 191 26.40 4.26 5.23
N ALA A 192 26.32 4.20 3.91
CA ALA A 192 27.30 4.76 3.00
C ALA A 192 26.97 6.24 2.74
N ALA A 193 27.62 7.11 3.51
CA ALA A 193 27.38 8.54 3.50
C ALA A 193 28.68 9.31 3.59
N THR A 194 28.58 10.61 3.36
CA THR A 194 29.73 11.48 3.45
C THR A 194 30.15 11.71 4.92
N PRO A 195 31.44 11.91 5.25
CA PRO A 195 31.91 12.22 6.60
C PRO A 195 31.13 13.34 7.32
N THR A 196 30.73 14.38 6.57
CA THR A 196 29.89 15.48 7.06
C THR A 196 28.55 14.96 7.58
N LEU A 197 27.86 14.10 6.83
CA LEU A 197 26.59 13.53 7.28
C LEU A 197 26.78 12.51 8.41
N GLN A 198 27.83 11.70 8.34
CA GLN A 198 28.17 10.73 9.38
C GLN A 198 28.32 11.43 10.74
N SER A 199 29.04 12.55 10.79
CA SER A 199 29.27 13.30 12.03
C SER A 199 27.97 13.79 12.67
N ILE A 200 26.98 14.17 11.86
CA ILE A 200 25.66 14.62 12.33
C ILE A 200 24.81 13.42 12.78
N LEU A 201 24.87 12.32 12.04
CA LEU A 201 24.01 11.13 12.25
C LEU A 201 24.52 10.18 13.32
N ALA A 202 25.81 10.18 13.65
CA ALA A 202 26.43 9.27 14.61
C ALA A 202 25.79 9.35 16.01
N SER A 203 25.23 10.50 16.37
CA SER A 203 24.50 10.68 17.64
C SER A 203 23.12 10.00 17.68
N LYS A 204 22.55 9.64 16.53
CA LYS A 204 21.20 9.05 16.40
C LYS A 204 21.17 7.63 15.87
N LEU A 205 22.23 7.21 15.17
CA LEU A 205 22.34 5.89 14.54
C LEU A 205 23.52 5.14 15.17
N THR A 206 23.37 4.73 16.42
CA THR A 206 24.45 4.08 17.18
C THR A 206 24.72 2.65 16.77
N GLU A 207 23.71 1.96 16.23
CA GLU A 207 23.76 0.56 15.80
C GLU A 207 24.18 0.41 14.33
N VAL A 208 24.12 1.50 13.56
CA VAL A 208 24.45 1.52 12.13
C VAL A 208 25.96 1.61 11.96
N THR A 209 26.52 0.79 11.10
CA THR A 209 27.91 0.93 10.67
C THR A 209 28.04 1.95 9.55
N TYR A 210 29.21 2.55 9.38
CA TYR A 210 29.42 3.60 8.39
C TYR A 210 30.41 3.16 7.33
N LEU A 211 30.10 3.49 6.07
CA LEU A 211 31.04 3.48 4.96
C LEU A 211 31.26 4.95 4.53
N PRO A 212 32.33 5.60 4.98
CA PRO A 212 32.62 6.97 4.61
C PRO A 212 32.86 7.07 3.09
N LEU A 213 32.11 7.95 2.42
CA LEU A 213 32.23 8.19 0.99
C LEU A 213 32.85 9.57 0.71
N PRO A 214 33.61 9.73 -0.40
CA PRO A 214 34.11 11.04 -0.81
C PRO A 214 32.96 12.02 -1.05
N GLU A 215 33.16 13.29 -0.68
CA GLU A 215 32.19 14.35 -0.91
C GLU A 215 32.65 15.27 -2.04
N SER A 216 31.73 15.62 -2.94
CA SER A 216 31.96 16.64 -3.97
C SER A 216 31.79 18.07 -3.41
N ARG A 217 30.99 18.18 -2.35
CA ARG A 217 30.75 19.37 -1.51
C ARG A 217 30.16 18.87 -0.18
N PRO A 218 30.14 19.70 0.89
CA PRO A 218 29.64 19.28 2.19
C PRO A 218 28.30 18.55 2.10
N GLY A 219 28.30 17.29 2.53
CA GLY A 219 27.11 16.42 2.55
C GLY A 219 26.55 16.02 1.19
N ALA A 220 27.32 16.11 0.10
CA ALA A 220 26.95 15.57 -1.21
C ALA A 220 27.96 14.53 -1.68
N VAL A 221 27.52 13.28 -1.85
CA VAL A 221 28.36 12.17 -2.28
C VAL A 221 28.96 12.46 -3.66
N SER A 222 30.25 12.22 -3.81
CA SER A 222 30.98 12.39 -5.07
C SER A 222 30.72 11.23 -6.03
N PRO A 223 30.67 11.45 -7.36
CA PRO A 223 30.48 10.37 -8.34
C PRO A 223 31.50 9.23 -8.24
N GLU A 224 32.73 9.54 -7.84
CA GLU A 224 33.82 8.58 -7.66
C GLU A 224 33.50 7.54 -6.58
N ALA A 225 32.57 7.85 -5.66
CA ALA A 225 32.07 6.92 -4.66
C ALA A 225 31.44 5.66 -5.25
N ALA A 226 30.95 5.70 -6.50
CA ALA A 226 30.39 4.54 -7.18
C ALA A 226 31.36 3.35 -7.18
N ARG A 227 32.67 3.61 -7.37
CA ARG A 227 33.70 2.57 -7.33
C ARG A 227 33.83 1.95 -5.94
N LEU A 228 33.85 2.78 -4.90
CA LEU A 228 33.97 2.31 -3.51
C LEU A 228 32.74 1.50 -3.09
N ILE A 229 31.55 1.95 -3.48
CA ILE A 229 30.29 1.25 -3.26
C ILE A 229 30.31 -0.11 -3.97
N SER A 230 30.76 -0.17 -5.23
CA SER A 230 30.82 -1.43 -5.99
C SER A 230 31.75 -2.49 -5.41
N GLN A 231 32.83 -2.07 -4.75
CA GLN A 231 33.74 -2.98 -4.05
C GLN A 231 33.08 -3.67 -2.85
N GLN A 232 31.94 -3.17 -2.39
CA GLN A 232 31.22 -3.71 -1.24
C GLN A 232 30.10 -4.67 -1.63
N TYR A 233 29.72 -4.78 -2.90
CA TYR A 233 28.50 -5.50 -3.32
C TYR A 233 28.39 -6.92 -2.77
N GLU A 234 29.46 -7.73 -2.83
CA GLU A 234 29.46 -9.10 -2.32
C GLU A 234 29.24 -9.19 -0.80
N SER A 235 29.45 -8.10 -0.06
CA SER A 235 29.26 -8.06 1.40
C SER A 235 27.82 -7.78 1.82
N TYR A 236 26.93 -7.38 0.89
CA TYR A 236 25.57 -6.95 1.19
C TYR A 236 24.53 -7.67 0.34
N ASN A 237 23.35 -7.91 0.91
CA ASN A 237 22.24 -8.56 0.21
C ASN A 237 21.36 -7.54 -0.52
N VAL A 238 21.27 -6.32 0.01
CA VAL A 238 20.42 -5.25 -0.51
C VAL A 238 21.19 -3.93 -0.55
N LEU A 239 21.00 -3.18 -1.64
CA LEU A 239 21.43 -1.79 -1.76
C LEU A 239 20.19 -0.89 -1.83
N LEU A 240 20.04 0.03 -0.88
CA LEU A 240 19.10 1.14 -0.96
C LEU A 240 19.82 2.38 -1.50
N LEU A 241 19.25 3.00 -2.52
CA LEU A 241 19.82 4.19 -3.17
C LEU A 241 18.72 5.25 -3.39
N GLY A 242 18.98 6.48 -2.93
CA GLY A 242 18.26 7.66 -3.41
C GLY A 242 17.58 8.52 -2.34
N CYS A 243 17.23 7.99 -1.17
CA CYS A 243 16.48 8.73 -0.17
C CYS A 243 17.20 10.03 0.25
N GLY A 244 16.71 11.20 -0.19
CA GLY A 244 17.25 12.51 0.21
C GLY A 244 18.66 12.84 -0.30
N MET A 245 19.14 12.19 -1.37
CA MET A 245 20.46 12.50 -1.96
C MET A 245 20.48 13.82 -2.74
N GLY A 246 19.31 14.36 -3.06
CA GLY A 246 19.13 15.51 -3.95
C GLY A 246 19.43 15.18 -5.42
N GLN A 247 19.19 16.16 -6.30
CA GLN A 247 19.24 15.98 -7.76
C GLN A 247 20.38 16.76 -8.40
N SER A 248 21.47 16.95 -7.67
CA SER A 248 22.66 17.61 -8.21
C SER A 248 23.29 16.76 -9.32
N GLN A 249 24.05 17.37 -10.22
CA GLN A 249 24.75 16.64 -11.28
C GLN A 249 25.68 15.55 -10.73
N ALA A 250 26.26 15.75 -9.54
CA ALA A 250 27.03 14.73 -8.84
C ALA A 250 26.18 13.52 -8.44
N ALA A 251 24.99 13.75 -7.87
CA ALA A 251 24.05 12.69 -7.50
C ALA A 251 23.56 11.91 -8.73
N VAL A 252 23.18 12.60 -9.81
CA VAL A 252 22.78 11.98 -11.08
C VAL A 252 23.91 11.09 -11.63
N LYS A 253 25.14 11.60 -11.67
CA LYS A 253 26.31 10.84 -12.13
C LYS A 253 26.58 9.63 -11.25
N LEU A 254 26.46 9.76 -9.93
CA LEU A 254 26.62 8.66 -8.97
C LEU A 254 25.59 7.55 -9.23
N VAL A 255 24.30 7.91 -9.30
CA VAL A 255 23.20 6.95 -9.56
C VAL A 255 23.41 6.24 -10.89
N ARG A 256 23.66 6.98 -11.97
CA ARG A 256 23.95 6.39 -13.28
C ARG A 256 25.18 5.50 -13.26
N SER A 257 26.23 5.87 -12.54
CA SER A 257 27.44 5.06 -12.43
C SER A 257 27.18 3.74 -11.70
N ILE A 258 26.33 3.74 -10.67
CA ILE A 258 25.93 2.54 -9.95
C ILE A 258 25.06 1.63 -10.84
N LEU A 259 24.08 2.20 -11.55
CA LEU A 259 23.13 1.43 -12.37
C LEU A 259 23.73 0.89 -13.67
N LEU A 260 24.63 1.64 -14.30
CA LEU A 260 25.19 1.32 -15.62
C LEU A 260 26.56 0.66 -15.54
N ALA A 261 27.11 0.43 -14.34
CA ALA A 261 28.40 -0.25 -14.17
C ALA A 261 28.31 -1.70 -14.66
N LYS A 262 28.66 -1.92 -15.94
CA LYS A 262 28.63 -3.24 -16.61
C LYS A 262 29.64 -4.28 -16.08
N GLN A 263 30.50 -3.97 -15.09
CA GLN A 263 31.81 -4.63 -15.02
C GLN A 263 32.41 -4.93 -13.63
N ARG A 264 31.73 -4.75 -12.49
CA ARG A 264 32.34 -5.11 -11.18
C ARG A 264 31.31 -5.65 -10.18
N GLY A 265 31.23 -6.97 -10.09
CA GLY A 265 30.37 -7.70 -9.15
C GLY A 265 28.91 -7.75 -9.57
N GLU A 266 28.18 -8.74 -9.07
CA GLU A 266 26.72 -8.76 -9.17
C GLU A 266 26.13 -7.72 -8.23
N LEU A 267 25.29 -6.84 -8.76
CA LEU A 267 24.59 -5.84 -7.95
C LEU A 267 23.68 -6.57 -6.93
N PRO A 268 23.71 -6.19 -5.64
CA PRO A 268 22.75 -6.73 -4.67
C PRO A 268 21.32 -6.39 -5.07
N ALA A 269 20.33 -7.01 -4.42
CA ALA A 269 18.94 -6.63 -4.62
C ALA A 269 18.79 -5.11 -4.41
N LEU A 270 18.25 -4.42 -5.41
CA LEU A 270 18.30 -2.96 -5.46
C LEU A 270 16.94 -2.38 -5.08
N VAL A 271 16.96 -1.41 -4.17
CA VAL A 271 15.81 -0.54 -3.86
C VAL A 271 16.17 0.87 -4.30
N LEU A 272 15.46 1.38 -5.30
CA LEU A 272 15.55 2.77 -5.75
C LEU A 272 14.39 3.55 -5.18
N ASP A 273 14.70 4.66 -4.52
CA ASP A 273 13.68 5.53 -3.92
C ASP A 273 13.97 7.02 -4.17
N ALA A 274 12.92 7.83 -4.12
CA ALA A 274 12.95 9.28 -4.14
C ALA A 274 13.90 9.88 -5.20
N ASP A 275 14.99 10.53 -4.77
CA ASP A 275 15.89 11.24 -5.69
C ASP A 275 16.59 10.30 -6.66
N ALA A 276 16.79 9.01 -6.35
CA ALA A 276 17.32 8.08 -7.35
C ALA A 276 16.35 7.92 -8.52
N LEU A 277 15.05 7.70 -8.25
CA LEU A 277 14.01 7.61 -9.28
C LEU A 277 13.86 8.90 -10.08
N ASN A 278 13.94 10.07 -9.42
CA ASN A 278 13.88 11.37 -10.08
C ASN A 278 15.08 11.65 -11.02
N THR A 279 16.15 10.85 -10.93
CA THR A 279 17.40 11.06 -11.70
C THR A 279 17.63 10.02 -12.80
N LEU A 280 16.68 9.09 -13.00
CA LEU A 280 16.71 8.09 -14.07
C LEU A 280 16.57 8.74 -15.45
#